data_AF-A0A6I1KJK0-F1
#
_entry.id   AF-A0A6I1KJK0-F1
#
_cell.length_a   1.000
_cell.length_b   1.000
_cell.length_c   1.000
_cell.angle_alpha   90.00
_cell.angle_beta   90.00
_cell.angle_gamma   90.00
#
_symmetry.space_group_name_H-M   'P 1'
#
loop_
_entity.id
_entity.type
_entity.pdbx_description
1 polymer ?
#
loop_
_entity_poly.entity_id
_entity_poly.type
_entity_poly.pdbx_seq_one_letter_code
_entity_poly.pdbx_strand_id
1 'polypeptide(L)'
;MKKRILLVLIFSLGVMNLFGCGFGGFSDSGGGPAPDQSDPSNTDTIINGVVSKGIFKNGTIRVYAVNTDGSETLLKTNPIGAFGNYSANIGSNRGTPTGSYSGVVLIKASGTYIDEATGSESAIDDSHPLRAAVANPSGELNAAVTPLTELAARKALAVQAAGKQPTAIDVNDANALVSDMFKVDIIATQPVMPDKTEHGFGNAATTQAQKDYTLALAAISQMAKDAGALSNVFAAMESDIADGAMSVETATAFNTALINFLKSDINGTGVKDINSTNLVNVGGATKIVKIGTAEKVGAGAVITGITVTLQLPPGVTVKADFSVPGNPAKVTLQGVVTASGVPPAGTQIEAAYTRAAGSLPGLVTLSLGNAAGFVAGEFVTITCDLPAGASLKSTDFIIFKNPDDPNDFRNFRAVDGNGAPFPESIVSVAILPE
;
A
#
# COMPACT_ATOMS: atom_id res chain seq x y z
N MET A 1 39.49 35.70 -6.56
CA MET A 1 39.32 34.48 -7.38
C MET A 1 39.76 33.26 -6.59
N LYS A 2 38.96 32.17 -6.67
CA LYS A 2 39.22 30.78 -6.24
C LYS A 2 39.25 30.52 -4.71
N LYS A 3 38.07 30.25 -4.14
CA LYS A 3 37.90 29.46 -2.91
C LYS A 3 37.93 27.97 -3.29
N ARG A 4 38.87 27.21 -2.71
CA ARG A 4 38.92 25.74 -2.77
C ARG A 4 38.12 25.21 -1.57
N ILE A 5 37.08 24.45 -1.85
CA ILE A 5 36.28 23.73 -0.84
C ILE A 5 36.92 22.35 -0.67
N LEU A 6 37.28 22.05 0.58
CA LEU A 6 37.89 20.80 1.03
C LEU A 6 36.79 19.79 1.33
N LEU A 7 36.92 18.64 0.67
CA LEU A 7 36.08 17.44 0.74
C LEU A 7 36.24 16.75 2.11
N VAL A 8 35.16 16.58 2.87
CA VAL A 8 35.11 15.72 4.06
C VAL A 8 34.47 14.40 3.66
N LEU A 9 35.30 13.36 3.60
CA LEU A 9 34.94 11.98 3.31
C LEU A 9 34.58 11.29 4.64
N ILE A 10 33.30 11.03 4.90
CA ILE A 10 32.87 10.20 6.04
C ILE A 10 32.68 8.76 5.55
N PHE A 11 33.58 7.92 6.05
CA PHE A 11 33.67 6.48 5.89
C PHE A 11 32.59 5.83 6.77
N SER A 12 31.46 5.41 6.18
CA SER A 12 30.43 4.65 6.90
C SER A 12 30.62 3.16 6.65
N LEU A 13 31.13 2.50 7.69
CA LEU A 13 31.41 1.07 7.81
C LEU A 13 30.08 0.30 7.90
N GLY A 14 29.69 -0.37 6.81
CA GLY A 14 28.53 -1.28 6.78
C GLY A 14 28.91 -2.66 7.31
N VAL A 15 28.47 -2.99 8.52
CA VAL A 15 28.56 -4.33 9.10
C VAL A 15 27.54 -5.22 8.39
N MET A 16 28.04 -6.13 7.56
CA MET A 16 27.27 -7.23 6.98
C MET A 16 27.01 -8.28 8.06
N ASN A 17 25.74 -8.53 8.39
CA ASN A 17 25.32 -9.73 9.11
C ASN A 17 25.25 -10.90 8.13
N LEU A 18 26.25 -11.76 8.23
CA LEU A 18 26.36 -13.04 7.55
C LEU A 18 25.54 -14.07 8.36
N PHE A 19 24.44 -14.59 7.81
CA PHE A 19 23.86 -15.84 8.34
C PHE A 19 24.74 -17.00 7.89
N GLY A 20 25.55 -17.49 8.82
CA GLY A 20 26.38 -18.67 8.67
C GLY A 20 25.55 -19.96 8.72
N CYS A 21 25.85 -20.85 7.80
CA CYS A 21 25.46 -22.26 7.79
C CYS A 21 26.12 -22.98 8.99
N GLY A 22 25.30 -23.58 9.87
CA GLY A 22 25.75 -24.29 11.06
C GLY A 22 25.98 -25.79 10.80
N PHE A 23 27.20 -26.22 11.08
CA PHE A 23 27.81 -27.52 10.82
C PHE A 23 27.75 -28.43 12.06
N GLY A 24 27.60 -29.74 11.86
CA GLY A 24 28.33 -30.78 12.63
C GLY A 24 27.74 -31.26 13.96
N GLY A 25 27.39 -32.55 13.99
CA GLY A 25 26.85 -33.24 15.15
C GLY A 25 27.87 -33.60 16.23
N PHE A 26 27.37 -33.74 17.45
CA PHE A 26 27.96 -34.47 18.55
C PHE A 26 26.87 -35.31 19.21
N SER A 27 27.09 -36.62 19.23
CA SER A 27 26.30 -37.60 19.97
C SER A 27 26.84 -37.67 21.39
N ASP A 28 26.01 -37.34 22.39
CA ASP A 28 26.31 -37.70 23.77
C ASP A 28 25.07 -38.29 24.44
N SER A 29 25.27 -39.46 25.06
CA SER A 29 24.26 -40.29 25.68
C SER A 29 24.17 -39.94 27.17
N GLY A 30 23.13 -39.19 27.55
CA GLY A 30 22.83 -38.91 28.96
C GLY A 30 21.39 -38.47 29.15
N GLY A 31 20.59 -39.28 29.85
CA GLY A 31 19.20 -38.98 30.17
C GLY A 31 19.06 -37.77 31.08
N GLY A 32 18.65 -36.65 30.50
CA GLY A 32 18.10 -35.48 31.18
C GLY A 32 16.67 -35.22 30.71
N PRO A 33 15.83 -34.52 31.50
CA PRO A 33 14.44 -34.26 31.12
C PRO A 33 14.40 -33.54 29.78
N ALA A 34 13.56 -34.05 28.87
CA ALA A 34 13.46 -33.58 27.49
C ALA A 34 13.30 -32.05 27.46
N PRO A 35 14.08 -31.31 26.65
CA PRO A 35 13.78 -29.92 26.38
C PRO A 35 12.41 -29.86 25.71
N ASP A 36 11.59 -28.92 26.18
CA ASP A 36 10.30 -28.56 25.59
C ASP A 36 10.50 -28.36 24.09
N GLN A 37 10.03 -29.35 23.33
CA GLN A 37 10.11 -29.37 21.89
C GLN A 37 9.04 -28.39 21.43
N SER A 38 9.40 -27.12 21.27
CA SER A 38 8.55 -26.10 20.67
C SER A 38 8.04 -26.63 19.33
N ASP A 39 6.79 -27.09 19.32
CA ASP A 39 6.12 -27.67 18.17
C ASP A 39 6.17 -26.66 17.02
N PRO A 40 6.93 -26.94 15.93
CA PRO A 40 7.17 -25.96 14.88
C PRO A 40 5.99 -25.81 13.90
N SER A 41 4.81 -26.38 14.20
CA SER A 41 3.61 -26.16 13.40
C SER A 41 2.45 -25.67 14.25
N ASN A 42 2.55 -24.45 14.78
CA ASN A 42 1.34 -23.75 15.18
C ASN A 42 0.49 -23.50 13.91
N THR A 43 -0.42 -24.42 13.64
CA THR A 43 -1.38 -24.34 12.53
C THR A 43 -2.61 -23.52 12.89
N ASP A 44 -2.64 -22.92 14.09
CA ASP A 44 -3.76 -22.12 14.52
C ASP A 44 -3.93 -20.91 13.63
N THR A 45 -5.18 -20.67 13.25
CA THR A 45 -5.54 -19.39 12.67
C THR A 45 -5.63 -18.34 13.77
N ILE A 46 -4.66 -17.42 13.79
CA ILE A 46 -4.61 -16.26 14.67
C ILE A 46 -4.86 -15.00 13.84
N ILE A 47 -5.90 -14.28 14.19
CA ILE A 47 -6.23 -13.00 13.57
C ILE A 47 -5.83 -11.88 14.52
N ASN A 48 -4.85 -11.09 14.09
CA ASN A 48 -4.46 -9.86 14.76
C ASN A 48 -4.98 -8.66 14.00
N GLY A 49 -5.02 -7.49 14.63
CA GLY A 49 -5.27 -6.25 13.90
C GLY A 49 -5.59 -5.07 14.79
N VAL A 50 -6.02 -3.99 14.15
CA VAL A 50 -6.38 -2.72 14.77
C VAL A 50 -7.82 -2.37 14.39
N VAL A 51 -8.60 -1.99 15.39
CA VAL A 51 -9.91 -1.35 15.18
C VAL A 51 -9.72 0.16 15.14
N SER A 52 -10.10 0.80 14.02
CA SER A 52 -9.88 2.24 13.84
C SER A 52 -11.02 2.95 13.08
N LYS A 53 -11.58 3.96 13.72
CA LYS A 53 -12.42 5.06 13.17
C LYS A 53 -12.10 6.31 13.99
N GLY A 54 -10.84 6.44 14.35
CA GLY A 54 -10.35 6.95 15.61
C GLY A 54 -9.90 5.77 16.44
N ILE A 55 -8.86 5.93 17.24
CA ILE A 55 -8.33 4.82 18.02
C ILE A 55 -9.34 4.46 19.10
N PHE A 56 -9.78 3.20 19.08
CA PHE A 56 -10.65 2.66 20.10
C PHE A 56 -9.93 2.64 21.45
N LYS A 57 -10.60 3.17 22.48
CA LYS A 57 -10.12 3.15 23.87
C LYS A 57 -10.63 1.91 24.61
N ASN A 58 -11.89 1.57 24.37
CA ASN A 58 -12.58 0.44 24.96
C ASN A 58 -13.52 -0.15 23.92
N GLY A 59 -13.68 -1.46 23.92
CA GLY A 59 -14.63 -2.13 23.05
C GLY A 59 -14.39 -3.62 22.97
N THR A 60 -15.12 -4.25 22.06
CA THR A 60 -15.06 -5.70 21.84
C THR A 60 -15.02 -6.00 20.37
N ILE A 61 -14.18 -6.98 20.00
CA ILE A 61 -14.28 -7.66 18.71
C ILE A 61 -14.98 -9.00 18.89
N ARG A 62 -15.86 -9.33 17.95
CA ARG A 62 -16.51 -10.63 17.82
C ARG A 62 -16.20 -11.19 16.44
N VAL A 63 -15.64 -12.39 16.41
CA VAL A 63 -15.26 -13.09 15.18
C VAL A 63 -16.31 -14.15 14.90
N TYR A 64 -16.85 -14.16 13.70
CA TYR A 64 -17.90 -15.09 13.27
C TYR A 64 -17.46 -15.90 12.06
N ALA A 65 -17.85 -17.18 12.04
CA ALA A 65 -17.92 -17.96 10.81
C ALA A 65 -19.17 -17.53 10.03
N VAL A 66 -19.03 -17.31 8.72
CA VAL A 66 -20.18 -17.14 7.83
C VAL A 66 -20.55 -18.50 7.26
N ASN A 67 -21.74 -18.99 7.63
CA ASN A 67 -22.23 -20.34 7.31
C ASN A 67 -22.82 -20.44 5.91
N THR A 68 -23.16 -21.69 5.52
CA THR A 68 -23.70 -22.02 4.20
C THR A 68 -25.11 -21.49 3.90
N ASP A 69 -25.81 -21.01 4.93
CA ASP A 69 -27.12 -20.37 4.84
C ASP A 69 -27.03 -18.84 5.03
N GLY A 70 -25.81 -18.30 5.12
CA GLY A 70 -25.55 -16.88 5.41
C GLY A 70 -25.70 -16.52 6.89
N SER A 71 -26.07 -17.47 7.75
CA SER A 71 -26.05 -17.26 9.19
C SER A 71 -24.63 -17.11 9.72
N GLU A 72 -24.51 -16.57 10.93
CA GLU A 72 -23.24 -16.34 11.57
C GLU A 72 -23.09 -17.26 12.79
N THR A 73 -21.94 -17.89 12.95
CA THR A 73 -21.60 -18.64 14.16
C THR A 73 -20.46 -17.94 14.88
N LEU A 74 -20.71 -17.51 16.12
CA LEU A 74 -19.69 -16.86 16.94
C LEU A 74 -18.54 -17.83 17.19
N LEU A 75 -17.35 -17.45 16.76
CA LEU A 75 -16.10 -18.15 17.01
C LEU A 75 -15.44 -17.58 18.26
N LYS A 76 -15.31 -16.26 18.37
CA LYS A 76 -14.51 -15.67 19.44
C LYS A 76 -15.01 -14.29 19.82
N THR A 77 -14.84 -13.94 21.09
CA THR A 77 -14.99 -12.58 21.60
C THR A 77 -13.71 -12.20 22.33
N ASN A 78 -13.14 -11.05 21.98
CA ASN A 78 -11.95 -10.51 22.65
C ASN A 78 -12.15 -9.01 22.95
N PRO A 79 -11.56 -8.49 24.03
CA PRO A 79 -11.51 -7.06 24.24
C PRO A 79 -10.60 -6.38 23.21
N ILE A 80 -10.92 -5.14 22.87
CA ILE A 80 -10.00 -4.25 22.16
C ILE A 80 -9.01 -3.69 23.18
N GLY A 81 -7.72 -3.90 22.92
CA GLY A 81 -6.62 -3.43 23.74
C GLY A 81 -6.21 -1.98 23.44
N ALA A 82 -5.08 -1.59 24.01
CA ALA A 82 -4.50 -0.27 23.76
C ALA A 82 -4.23 -0.05 22.27
N PHE A 83 -4.42 1.19 21.82
CA PHE A 83 -4.22 1.60 20.43
C PHE A 83 -5.10 0.85 19.42
N GLY A 84 -6.26 0.34 19.86
CA GLY A 84 -7.19 -0.40 19.01
C GLY A 84 -6.75 -1.83 18.69
N ASN A 85 -5.63 -2.31 19.25
CA ASN A 85 -5.08 -3.64 18.94
C ASN A 85 -5.98 -4.76 19.46
N TYR A 86 -6.09 -5.85 18.71
CA TYR A 86 -6.72 -7.09 19.16
C TYR A 86 -5.97 -8.31 18.62
N SER A 87 -6.18 -9.45 19.27
CA SER A 87 -5.70 -10.76 18.82
C SER A 87 -6.73 -11.83 19.16
N ALA A 88 -7.12 -12.63 18.18
CA ALA A 88 -8.10 -13.71 18.32
C ALA A 88 -7.59 -15.00 17.68
N ASN A 89 -7.28 -15.99 18.51
CA ASN A 89 -7.07 -17.37 18.06
C ASN A 89 -8.43 -18.04 17.85
N ILE A 90 -8.74 -18.40 16.59
CA ILE A 90 -9.98 -19.07 16.18
C ILE A 90 -9.81 -20.55 15.85
N GLY A 91 -8.59 -21.08 15.92
CA GLY A 91 -8.29 -22.48 15.64
C GLY A 91 -8.97 -23.45 16.62
N SER A 92 -9.25 -23.00 17.84
CA SER A 92 -9.82 -23.84 18.90
C SER A 92 -11.33 -24.15 18.77
N ASN A 93 -12.04 -23.58 17.80
CA ASN A 93 -13.51 -23.57 17.78
C ASN A 93 -14.20 -24.85 17.28
N ARG A 94 -13.44 -25.86 16.83
CA ARG A 94 -14.00 -27.16 16.42
C ARG A 94 -13.83 -28.27 17.46
N GLY A 95 -13.56 -27.91 18.72
CA GLY A 95 -13.31 -28.89 19.79
C GLY A 95 -11.92 -29.54 19.71
N THR A 96 -11.10 -29.13 18.76
CA THR A 96 -9.67 -29.40 18.72
C THR A 96 -8.94 -28.18 19.30
N PRO A 97 -7.95 -28.36 20.19
CA PRO A 97 -7.23 -27.24 20.80
C PRO A 97 -6.37 -26.45 19.81
N THR A 98 -6.12 -27.01 18.63
CA THR A 98 -5.39 -26.39 17.53
C THR A 98 -6.09 -26.60 16.19
N GLY A 99 -5.78 -25.76 15.19
CA GLY A 99 -6.11 -26.03 13.79
C GLY A 99 -6.35 -24.80 12.91
N SER A 100 -6.20 -25.00 11.59
CA SER A 100 -6.48 -23.99 10.58
C SER A 100 -7.98 -23.83 10.35
N TYR A 101 -8.46 -22.60 10.23
CA TYR A 101 -9.80 -22.29 9.76
C TYR A 101 -9.84 -22.19 8.23
N SER A 102 -10.93 -22.64 7.61
CA SER A 102 -11.19 -22.46 6.18
C SER A 102 -12.65 -22.03 5.99
N GLY A 103 -12.88 -21.07 5.09
CA GLY A 103 -14.15 -20.38 4.91
C GLY A 103 -14.04 -18.87 5.16
N VAL A 104 -15.16 -18.17 5.06
CA VAL A 104 -15.23 -16.73 5.32
C VAL A 104 -15.37 -16.48 6.81
N VAL A 105 -14.60 -15.51 7.31
CA VAL A 105 -14.70 -14.96 8.66
C VAL A 105 -15.17 -13.52 8.60
N LEU A 106 -16.12 -13.17 9.45
CA LEU A 106 -16.59 -11.81 9.65
C LEU A 106 -16.21 -11.32 11.05
N ILE A 107 -15.43 -10.25 11.10
CA ILE A 107 -14.97 -9.62 12.34
C ILE A 107 -15.86 -8.41 12.57
N LYS A 108 -16.51 -8.31 13.74
CA LYS A 108 -17.37 -7.20 14.13
C LYS A 108 -16.77 -6.46 15.31
N ALA A 109 -16.65 -5.15 15.23
CA ALA A 109 -16.14 -4.33 16.32
C ALA A 109 -17.14 -3.25 16.75
N SER A 110 -17.28 -3.09 18.06
CA SER A 110 -18.09 -2.06 18.71
C SER A 110 -17.34 -1.52 19.94
N GLY A 111 -17.66 -0.30 20.37
CA GLY A 111 -16.92 0.39 21.44
C GLY A 111 -16.84 1.90 21.27
N THR A 112 -15.98 2.53 22.06
CA THR A 112 -15.77 3.99 22.05
C THR A 112 -14.39 4.36 21.52
N TYR A 113 -14.33 5.50 20.83
CA TYR A 113 -13.15 6.02 20.16
C TYR A 113 -13.12 7.56 20.21
N ILE A 114 -11.95 8.14 19.94
CA ILE A 114 -11.84 9.59 19.70
C ILE A 114 -11.84 9.83 18.20
N ASP A 115 -12.86 10.52 17.71
CA ASP A 115 -13.02 10.81 16.29
C ASP A 115 -11.96 11.80 15.80
N GLU A 116 -11.30 11.49 14.68
CA GLU A 116 -10.13 12.25 14.20
C GLU A 116 -10.48 13.67 13.74
N ALA A 117 -11.66 13.89 13.18
CA ALA A 117 -12.07 15.17 12.63
C ALA A 117 -12.72 16.12 13.65
N THR A 118 -13.24 15.58 14.75
CA THR A 118 -13.91 16.36 15.81
C THR A 118 -13.14 16.39 17.12
N GLY A 119 -12.21 15.46 17.37
CA GLY A 119 -11.51 15.30 18.64
C GLY A 119 -12.41 14.90 19.80
N SER A 120 -13.69 14.58 19.53
CA SER A 120 -14.67 14.21 20.55
C SER A 120 -14.76 12.70 20.69
N GLU A 121 -15.15 12.23 21.89
CA GLU A 121 -15.48 10.83 22.07
C GLU A 121 -16.77 10.48 21.30
N SER A 122 -16.74 9.34 20.63
CA SER A 122 -17.84 8.79 19.85
C SER A 122 -17.92 7.28 20.07
N ALA A 123 -19.01 6.66 19.64
CA ALA A 123 -19.25 5.24 19.81
C ALA A 123 -19.69 4.57 18.51
N ILE A 124 -19.27 3.32 18.34
CA ILE A 124 -19.85 2.37 17.40
C ILE A 124 -20.69 1.39 18.22
N ASP A 125 -22.00 1.39 17.96
CA ASP A 125 -22.96 0.56 18.69
C ASP A 125 -22.91 -0.91 18.22
N ASP A 126 -23.25 -1.83 19.13
CA ASP A 126 -23.21 -3.26 18.84
C ASP A 126 -24.29 -3.72 17.84
N SER A 127 -25.36 -2.93 17.66
CA SER A 127 -26.36 -3.15 16.60
C SER A 127 -25.89 -2.69 15.22
N HIS A 128 -24.88 -1.83 15.15
CA HIS A 128 -24.30 -1.32 13.90
C HIS A 128 -22.76 -1.35 13.96
N PRO A 129 -22.14 -2.53 14.15
CA PRO A 129 -20.70 -2.65 14.32
C PRO A 129 -19.96 -2.35 13.02
N LEU A 130 -18.70 -1.94 13.15
CA LEU A 130 -17.77 -1.95 12.02
C LEU A 130 -17.38 -3.39 11.69
N ARG A 131 -17.32 -3.74 10.41
CA ARG A 131 -16.98 -5.09 9.98
C ARG A 131 -15.69 -5.16 9.19
N ALA A 132 -15.08 -6.34 9.19
CA ALA A 132 -14.07 -6.74 8.22
C ALA A 132 -14.34 -8.20 7.82
N ALA A 133 -14.28 -8.50 6.52
CA ALA A 133 -14.45 -9.85 6.01
C ALA A 133 -13.10 -10.39 5.52
N VAL A 134 -12.73 -11.58 5.97
CA VAL A 134 -11.48 -12.26 5.60
C VAL A 134 -11.82 -13.63 5.02
N ALA A 135 -11.26 -13.95 3.86
CA ALA A 135 -11.44 -15.25 3.21
C ALA A 135 -10.33 -16.23 3.58
N ASN A 136 -10.71 -17.44 3.96
CA ASN A 136 -9.82 -18.57 4.24
C ASN A 136 -8.59 -18.22 5.12
N PRO A 137 -8.81 -17.59 6.29
CA PRO A 137 -7.71 -17.17 7.15
C PRO A 137 -6.90 -18.38 7.65
N SER A 138 -5.58 -18.36 7.46
CA SER A 138 -4.68 -19.43 7.89
C SER A 138 -3.41 -18.87 8.53
N GLY A 139 -2.88 -19.59 9.52
CA GLY A 139 -1.73 -19.14 10.30
C GLY A 139 -1.99 -17.80 11.00
N GLU A 140 -0.93 -17.00 11.14
CA GLU A 140 -1.03 -15.64 11.66
C GLU A 140 -1.27 -14.64 10.53
N LEU A 141 -2.32 -13.82 10.66
CA LEU A 141 -2.63 -12.77 9.69
C LEU A 141 -3.12 -11.50 10.39
N ASN A 142 -3.01 -10.38 9.66
CA ASN A 142 -3.53 -9.10 10.09
C ASN A 142 -4.83 -8.76 9.37
N ALA A 143 -5.81 -8.23 10.10
CA ALA A 143 -7.07 -7.72 9.57
C ALA A 143 -7.48 -6.46 10.33
N ALA A 144 -7.40 -5.30 9.69
CA ALA A 144 -7.92 -4.08 10.29
C ALA A 144 -9.45 -4.11 10.34
N VAL A 145 -10.08 -3.50 11.34
CA VAL A 145 -11.54 -3.28 11.38
C VAL A 145 -11.79 -1.77 11.35
N THR A 146 -12.19 -1.28 10.18
CA THR A 146 -12.26 0.14 9.86
C THR A 146 -13.48 0.46 8.99
N PRO A 147 -13.83 1.73 8.78
CA PRO A 147 -14.84 2.13 7.80
C PRO A 147 -14.60 1.58 6.39
N LEU A 148 -13.33 1.44 5.96
CA LEU A 148 -13.03 0.90 4.63
C LEU A 148 -13.28 -0.61 4.54
N THR A 149 -12.90 -1.37 5.57
CA THR A 149 -13.21 -2.80 5.62
C THR A 149 -14.70 -3.06 5.83
N GLU A 150 -15.41 -2.13 6.45
CA GLU A 150 -16.87 -2.16 6.57
C GLU A 150 -17.53 -2.00 5.19
N LEU A 151 -17.07 -1.04 4.38
CA LEU A 151 -17.52 -0.89 2.99
C LEU A 151 -17.26 -2.15 2.15
N ALA A 152 -16.06 -2.74 2.28
CA ALA A 152 -15.74 -4.00 1.60
C ALA A 152 -16.62 -5.16 2.08
N ALA A 153 -16.85 -5.28 3.39
CA ALA A 153 -17.73 -6.29 3.97
C ALA A 153 -19.17 -6.12 3.48
N ARG A 154 -19.69 -4.88 3.39
CA ARG A 154 -21.02 -4.62 2.82
C ARG A 154 -21.14 -5.13 1.39
N LYS A 155 -20.16 -4.84 0.53
CA LYS A 155 -20.13 -5.35 -0.86
C LYS A 155 -20.10 -6.87 -0.91
N ALA A 156 -19.20 -7.50 -0.14
CA ALA A 156 -19.06 -8.95 -0.13
C ALA A 156 -20.33 -9.66 0.36
N LEU A 157 -21.01 -9.08 1.35
CA LEU A 157 -22.24 -9.65 1.93
C LEU A 157 -23.50 -9.31 1.13
N ALA A 158 -23.46 -8.31 0.23
CA ALA A 158 -24.62 -7.92 -0.57
C ALA A 158 -25.17 -9.07 -1.45
N VAL A 159 -24.33 -10.05 -1.81
CA VAL A 159 -24.75 -11.25 -2.55
C VAL A 159 -25.82 -12.06 -1.81
N GLN A 160 -25.89 -11.96 -0.47
CA GLN A 160 -26.90 -12.61 0.36
C GLN A 160 -28.32 -12.13 0.05
N ALA A 161 -28.49 -10.88 -0.37
CA ALA A 161 -29.81 -10.35 -0.76
C ALA A 161 -30.38 -11.08 -2.00
N ALA A 162 -29.51 -11.69 -2.83
CA ALA A 162 -29.90 -12.52 -3.96
C ALA A 162 -30.01 -14.02 -3.59
N GLY A 163 -30.03 -14.36 -2.30
CA GLY A 163 -30.02 -15.74 -1.82
C GLY A 163 -28.70 -16.47 -2.06
N LYS A 164 -27.62 -15.75 -2.39
CA LYS A 164 -26.29 -16.33 -2.64
C LYS A 164 -25.42 -16.28 -1.40
N GLN A 165 -24.47 -17.19 -1.38
CA GLN A 165 -23.44 -17.30 -0.36
C GLN A 165 -22.27 -16.37 -0.66
N PRO A 166 -21.77 -15.57 0.30
CA PRO A 166 -20.47 -14.91 0.17
C PRO A 166 -19.37 -15.95 0.05
N THR A 167 -18.70 -15.97 -1.09
CA THR A 167 -17.55 -16.84 -1.34
C THR A 167 -16.23 -16.15 -0.97
N ALA A 168 -15.14 -16.92 -0.95
CA ALA A 168 -13.81 -16.36 -0.81
C ALA A 168 -13.48 -15.35 -1.93
N ILE A 169 -14.01 -15.57 -3.14
CA ILE A 169 -13.83 -14.68 -4.28
C ILE A 169 -14.56 -13.36 -4.02
N ASP A 170 -15.82 -13.40 -3.58
CA ASP A 170 -16.59 -12.17 -3.31
C ASP A 170 -15.90 -11.28 -2.26
N VAL A 171 -15.34 -11.89 -1.21
CA VAL A 171 -14.60 -11.18 -0.16
C VAL A 171 -13.30 -10.60 -0.68
N ASN A 172 -12.51 -11.38 -1.43
CA ASN A 172 -11.24 -10.93 -1.98
C ASN A 172 -11.44 -9.81 -3.01
N ASP A 173 -12.42 -9.95 -3.91
CA ASP A 173 -12.74 -8.95 -4.91
C ASP A 173 -13.26 -7.65 -4.26
N ALA A 174 -14.07 -7.75 -3.21
CA ALA A 174 -14.53 -6.57 -2.47
C ALA A 174 -13.40 -5.84 -1.77
N ASN A 175 -12.51 -6.58 -1.09
CA ASN A 175 -11.35 -6.02 -0.42
C ASN A 175 -10.38 -5.38 -1.42
N ALA A 176 -10.14 -6.03 -2.56
CA ALA A 176 -9.28 -5.51 -3.63
C ALA A 176 -9.88 -4.24 -4.26
N LEU A 177 -11.19 -4.24 -4.53
CA LEU A 177 -11.88 -3.07 -5.09
C LEU A 177 -11.77 -1.85 -4.17
N VAL A 178 -12.10 -2.00 -2.89
CA VAL A 178 -12.02 -0.88 -1.94
C VAL A 178 -10.55 -0.46 -1.75
N SER A 179 -9.61 -1.40 -1.74
CA SER A 179 -8.18 -1.07 -1.69
C SER A 179 -7.73 -0.24 -2.89
N ASP A 180 -8.18 -0.59 -4.09
CA ASP A 180 -7.87 0.17 -5.31
C ASP A 180 -8.55 1.54 -5.32
N MET A 181 -9.82 1.63 -4.90
CA MET A 181 -10.53 2.91 -4.79
C MET A 181 -9.83 3.88 -3.86
N PHE A 182 -9.40 3.43 -2.67
CA PHE A 182 -8.77 4.30 -1.67
C PHE A 182 -7.25 4.33 -1.74
N LYS A 183 -6.65 3.62 -2.71
CA LYS A 183 -5.20 3.54 -2.94
C LYS A 183 -4.40 3.02 -1.74
N VAL A 184 -5.03 2.30 -0.82
CA VAL A 184 -4.45 1.71 0.39
C VAL A 184 -4.82 0.24 0.48
N ASP A 185 -3.93 -0.63 0.93
CA ASP A 185 -4.28 -2.02 1.21
C ASP A 185 -5.03 -2.08 2.55
N ILE A 186 -6.35 -2.31 2.49
CA ILE A 186 -7.21 -2.27 3.69
C ILE A 186 -7.14 -3.54 4.54
N ILE A 187 -6.43 -4.57 4.08
CA ILE A 187 -6.34 -5.87 4.75
C ILE A 187 -4.99 -6.01 5.45
N ALA A 188 -3.90 -5.97 4.69
CA ALA A 188 -2.57 -6.22 5.25
C ALA A 188 -2.00 -5.00 5.98
N THR A 189 -2.38 -3.78 5.58
CA THR A 189 -1.89 -2.56 6.23
C THR A 189 -2.71 -2.27 7.49
N GLN A 190 -2.03 -2.01 8.61
CA GLN A 190 -2.70 -1.57 9.84
C GLN A 190 -2.60 -0.04 9.97
N PRO A 191 -3.71 0.67 10.23
CA PRO A 191 -3.64 2.09 10.55
C PRO A 191 -2.90 2.29 11.89
N VAL A 192 -2.33 3.49 12.07
CA VAL A 192 -1.59 3.88 13.28
C VAL A 192 -2.24 5.09 13.93
N MET A 193 -1.67 5.60 15.03
CA MET A 193 -2.21 6.82 15.63
C MET A 193 -2.07 8.03 14.69
N PRO A 194 -3.10 8.88 14.56
CA PRO A 194 -3.06 10.09 13.73
C PRO A 194 -2.32 11.25 14.41
N ASP A 195 -1.20 10.98 15.07
CA ASP A 195 -0.40 11.96 15.79
C ASP A 195 1.11 11.74 15.60
N LYS A 196 1.94 12.59 16.19
CA LYS A 196 3.42 12.53 16.13
C LYS A 196 4.05 11.69 17.25
N THR A 197 3.30 10.86 17.95
CA THR A 197 3.86 10.01 19.01
C THR A 197 4.59 8.80 18.42
N GLU A 198 5.25 8.02 19.28
CA GLU A 198 5.92 6.75 18.93
C GLU A 198 4.96 5.62 18.52
N HIS A 199 3.64 5.82 18.66
CA HIS A 199 2.62 4.89 18.20
C HIS A 199 1.93 5.38 16.90
N GLY A 200 2.31 6.56 16.41
CA GLY A 200 1.76 7.20 15.22
C GLY A 200 2.82 7.50 14.16
N PHE A 201 2.76 8.72 13.63
CA PHE A 201 3.63 9.21 12.56
C PHE A 201 5.03 9.58 13.06
N GLY A 202 5.21 9.71 14.38
CA GLY A 202 6.52 9.97 14.99
C GLY A 202 7.42 8.73 15.05
N ASN A 203 6.87 7.53 14.86
CA ASN A 203 7.66 6.31 14.81
C ASN A 203 8.37 6.16 13.46
N ALA A 204 9.70 5.97 13.49
CA ALA A 204 10.52 5.79 12.30
C ALA A 204 10.19 4.51 11.52
N ALA A 205 9.63 3.49 12.17
CA ALA A 205 9.18 2.25 11.53
C ALA A 205 7.80 2.36 10.87
N THR A 206 7.04 3.43 11.14
CA THR A 206 5.72 3.63 10.51
C THR A 206 5.90 3.88 9.02
N THR A 207 5.43 2.93 8.21
CA THR A 207 5.55 2.99 6.76
C THR A 207 4.61 4.04 6.16
N GLN A 208 4.91 4.48 4.93
CA GLN A 208 4.03 5.41 4.21
C GLN A 208 2.62 4.84 4.00
N ALA A 209 2.49 3.53 3.73
CA ALA A 209 1.18 2.89 3.56
C ALA A 209 0.32 3.00 4.83
N GLN A 210 0.91 2.82 6.02
CA GLN A 210 0.20 2.99 7.29
C GLN A 210 -0.24 4.44 7.51
N LYS A 211 0.59 5.40 7.12
CA LYS A 211 0.27 6.83 7.17
C LYS A 211 -0.88 7.17 6.24
N ASP A 212 -0.82 6.73 4.99
CA ASP A 212 -1.88 6.96 4.01
C ASP A 212 -3.19 6.29 4.45
N TYR A 213 -3.16 5.08 4.98
CA TYR A 213 -4.38 4.45 5.50
C TYR A 213 -4.98 5.26 6.66
N THR A 214 -4.15 5.69 7.61
CA THR A 214 -4.60 6.54 8.74
C THR A 214 -5.22 7.86 8.25
N LEU A 215 -4.62 8.50 7.25
CA LEU A 215 -5.16 9.74 6.66
C LEU A 215 -6.45 9.50 5.88
N ALA A 216 -6.60 8.34 5.22
CA ALA A 216 -7.85 7.97 4.55
C ALA A 216 -8.99 7.81 5.57
N LEU A 217 -8.72 7.21 6.73
CA LEU A 217 -9.70 7.11 7.81
C LEU A 217 -10.06 8.48 8.40
N ALA A 218 -9.07 9.37 8.57
CA ALA A 218 -9.32 10.73 9.00
C ALA A 218 -10.15 11.54 7.98
N ALA A 219 -9.96 11.31 6.68
CA ALA A 219 -10.80 11.89 5.64
C ALA A 219 -12.25 11.41 5.74
N ILE A 220 -12.48 10.10 5.97
CA ILE A 220 -13.82 9.54 6.19
C ILE A 220 -14.46 10.09 7.47
N SER A 221 -13.68 10.27 8.54
CA SER A 221 -14.11 10.97 9.76
C SER A 221 -14.59 12.39 9.44
N GLN A 222 -13.83 13.14 8.64
CA GLN A 222 -14.21 14.49 8.21
C GLN A 222 -15.46 14.47 7.31
N MET A 223 -15.59 13.50 6.39
CA MET A 223 -16.84 13.32 5.62
C MET A 223 -18.04 13.02 6.52
N ALA A 224 -17.86 12.19 7.56
CA ALA A 224 -18.93 11.86 8.50
C ALA A 224 -19.35 13.07 9.32
N LYS A 225 -18.39 13.91 9.74
CA LYS A 225 -18.65 15.20 10.38
C LYS A 225 -19.46 16.13 9.46
N ASP A 226 -19.07 16.22 8.19
CA ASP A 226 -19.73 17.10 7.21
C ASP A 226 -21.12 16.58 6.81
N ALA A 227 -21.30 15.26 6.73
CA ALA A 227 -22.58 14.60 6.43
C ALA A 227 -23.47 14.37 7.66
N GLY A 228 -22.99 14.69 8.86
CA GLY A 228 -23.67 14.51 10.15
C GLY A 228 -23.59 13.10 10.75
N ALA A 229 -23.36 12.06 9.96
CA ALA A 229 -23.21 10.68 10.44
C ALA A 229 -22.39 9.82 9.48
N LEU A 230 -21.68 8.80 10.03
CA LEU A 230 -20.93 7.83 9.25
C LEU A 230 -21.84 6.99 8.32
N SER A 231 -23.08 6.70 8.74
CA SER A 231 -24.05 5.98 7.92
C SER A 231 -24.38 6.71 6.61
N ASN A 232 -24.37 8.04 6.62
CA ASN A 232 -24.63 8.84 5.42
C ASN A 232 -23.45 8.75 4.44
N VAL A 233 -22.22 8.67 4.96
CA VAL A 233 -21.02 8.45 4.14
C VAL A 233 -21.07 7.06 3.50
N PHE A 234 -21.44 6.02 4.26
CA PHE A 234 -21.59 4.68 3.71
C PHE A 234 -22.67 4.62 2.63
N ALA A 235 -23.83 5.23 2.86
CA ALA A 235 -24.90 5.26 1.86
C ALA A 235 -24.46 5.93 0.55
N ALA A 236 -23.65 7.00 0.62
CA ALA A 236 -23.11 7.66 -0.56
C ALA A 236 -22.07 6.80 -1.31
N MET A 237 -21.20 6.10 -0.58
CA MET A 237 -20.14 5.26 -1.17
C MET A 237 -20.65 3.88 -1.64
N GLU A 238 -21.78 3.40 -1.13
CA GLU A 238 -22.34 2.10 -1.51
C GLU A 238 -22.71 2.01 -2.99
N SER A 239 -23.27 3.08 -3.58
CA SER A 239 -23.60 3.10 -5.01
C SER A 239 -22.34 3.01 -5.86
N ASP A 240 -21.31 3.78 -5.50
CA ASP A 240 -20.02 3.78 -6.19
C ASP A 240 -19.34 2.41 -6.15
N ILE A 241 -19.37 1.76 -4.98
CA ILE A 241 -18.79 0.43 -4.81
C ILE A 241 -19.58 -0.62 -5.58
N ALA A 242 -20.90 -0.48 -5.70
CA ALA A 242 -21.72 -1.37 -6.51
C ALA A 242 -21.35 -1.28 -7.99
N ASP A 243 -21.09 -0.08 -8.49
CA ASP A 243 -20.68 0.19 -9.88
C ASP A 243 -19.23 -0.17 -10.19
N GLY A 244 -18.44 -0.49 -9.15
CA GLY A 244 -17.03 -0.89 -9.29
C GLY A 244 -16.07 0.28 -9.51
N ALA A 245 -16.54 1.53 -9.38
CA ALA A 245 -15.71 2.73 -9.47
C ALA A 245 -16.29 3.85 -8.61
N MET A 246 -15.42 4.64 -7.98
CA MET A 246 -15.86 5.83 -7.26
C MET A 246 -16.27 6.92 -8.26
N SER A 247 -17.42 7.53 -8.06
CA SER A 247 -17.84 8.70 -8.84
C SER A 247 -16.87 9.87 -8.64
N VAL A 248 -16.82 10.77 -9.62
CA VAL A 248 -16.00 12.00 -9.54
C VAL A 248 -16.46 12.86 -8.37
N GLU A 249 -17.76 12.87 -8.10
CA GLU A 249 -18.39 13.58 -6.99
C GLU A 249 -17.90 13.04 -5.65
N THR A 250 -17.95 11.73 -5.41
CA THR A 250 -17.47 11.13 -4.16
C THR A 250 -15.96 11.26 -4.00
N ALA A 251 -15.18 11.09 -5.07
CA ALA A 251 -13.74 11.30 -5.04
C ALA A 251 -13.38 12.75 -4.67
N THR A 252 -14.12 13.72 -5.23
CA THR A 252 -13.97 15.14 -4.90
C THR A 252 -14.35 15.44 -3.45
N ALA A 253 -15.45 14.84 -2.97
CA ALA A 253 -15.88 14.97 -1.58
C ALA A 253 -14.83 14.40 -0.60
N PHE A 254 -14.25 13.23 -0.92
CA PHE A 254 -13.16 12.64 -0.14
C PHE A 254 -11.93 13.55 -0.11
N ASN A 255 -11.46 14.03 -1.28
CA ASN A 255 -10.30 14.92 -1.36
C ASN A 255 -10.53 16.23 -0.60
N THR A 256 -11.73 16.79 -0.69
CA THR A 256 -12.13 17.99 0.06
C THR A 256 -12.08 17.73 1.57
N ALA A 257 -12.64 16.61 2.03
CA ALA A 257 -12.60 16.22 3.42
C ALA A 257 -11.16 15.99 3.93
N LEU A 258 -10.31 15.32 3.14
CA LEU A 258 -8.90 15.15 3.49
C LEU A 258 -8.19 16.50 3.61
N ILE A 259 -8.37 17.41 2.65
CA ILE A 259 -7.78 18.75 2.70
C ILE A 259 -8.25 19.53 3.94
N ASN A 260 -9.55 19.43 4.28
CA ASN A 260 -10.11 20.08 5.47
C ASN A 260 -9.53 19.51 6.75
N PHE A 261 -9.41 18.19 6.86
CA PHE A 261 -8.76 17.52 7.99
C PHE A 261 -7.30 17.97 8.11
N LEU A 262 -6.53 17.94 7.01
CA LEU A 262 -5.11 18.29 7.02
C LEU A 262 -4.86 19.73 7.49
N LYS A 263 -5.77 20.66 7.14
CA LYS A 263 -5.73 22.06 7.57
C LYS A 263 -6.23 22.30 8.99
N SER A 264 -6.95 21.35 9.60
CA SER A 264 -7.51 21.51 10.94
C SER A 264 -6.43 21.58 12.02
N ASP A 265 -6.76 22.23 13.14
CA ASP A 265 -5.92 22.29 14.34
C ASP A 265 -5.87 20.95 15.09
N ILE A 266 -6.86 20.08 14.86
CA ILE A 266 -6.96 18.75 15.48
C ILE A 266 -5.99 17.77 14.82
N ASN A 267 -5.58 18.01 13.57
CA ASN A 267 -4.63 17.16 12.87
C ASN A 267 -3.24 17.21 13.52
N GLY A 268 -2.95 16.17 14.31
CA GLY A 268 -1.69 15.94 15.01
C GLY A 268 -0.62 15.23 14.18
N THR A 269 -0.91 14.77 12.95
CA THR A 269 0.03 13.96 12.13
C THR A 269 1.26 14.74 11.66
N GLY A 270 1.13 16.06 11.52
CA GLY A 270 2.13 16.92 10.89
C GLY A 270 2.08 17.01 9.38
N VAL A 271 1.27 16.16 8.72
CA VAL A 271 0.99 16.30 7.28
C VAL A 271 0.01 17.44 7.10
N LYS A 272 0.34 18.43 6.27
CA LYS A 272 -0.50 19.63 6.04
C LYS A 272 -0.94 19.82 4.59
N ASP A 273 -0.41 18.99 3.70
CA ASP A 273 -0.69 19.04 2.27
C ASP A 273 -1.03 17.64 1.78
N ILE A 274 -2.17 17.50 1.08
CA ILE A 274 -2.55 16.26 0.40
C ILE A 274 -1.46 15.84 -0.60
N ASN A 275 -0.67 16.79 -1.08
CA ASN A 275 0.46 16.51 -1.95
C ASN A 275 1.67 15.87 -1.27
N SER A 276 1.58 15.63 0.03
CA SER A 276 2.56 14.83 0.79
C SER A 276 2.03 13.44 1.12
N THR A 277 1.02 12.95 0.39
CA THR A 277 0.39 11.63 0.60
C THR A 277 0.18 10.92 -0.75
N ASN A 278 -0.12 9.62 -0.70
CA ASN A 278 -0.53 8.85 -1.88
C ASN A 278 -2.05 8.90 -2.15
N LEU A 279 -2.79 9.79 -1.49
CA LEU A 279 -4.26 9.82 -1.52
C LEU A 279 -4.87 10.84 -2.48
N VAL A 280 -4.05 11.61 -3.21
CA VAL A 280 -4.56 12.68 -4.10
C VAL A 280 -5.51 12.16 -5.19
N ASN A 281 -5.31 10.91 -5.61
CA ASN A 281 -6.04 10.24 -6.68
C ASN A 281 -6.96 9.12 -6.15
N VAL A 282 -7.44 9.24 -4.90
CA VAL A 282 -8.53 8.38 -4.40
C VAL A 282 -9.74 8.49 -5.33
N GLY A 283 -10.35 7.34 -5.59
CA GLY A 283 -11.46 7.16 -6.53
C GLY A 283 -11.05 7.09 -7.99
N GLY A 284 -9.78 7.34 -8.30
CA GLY A 284 -9.25 7.22 -9.65
C GLY A 284 -8.82 5.80 -10.02
N ALA A 285 -8.67 5.57 -11.32
CA ALA A 285 -8.21 4.28 -11.83
C ALA A 285 -6.69 4.11 -11.66
N THR A 286 -6.22 2.88 -11.84
CA THR A 286 -4.79 2.54 -11.87
C THR A 286 -4.37 2.24 -13.32
N LYS A 287 -3.24 2.78 -13.79
CA LYS A 287 -2.66 2.54 -15.11
C LYS A 287 -1.32 1.82 -14.99
N ILE A 288 -1.06 0.87 -15.87
CA ILE A 288 0.27 0.26 -16.00
C ILE A 288 0.95 0.87 -17.23
N VAL A 289 2.09 1.52 -17.03
CA VAL A 289 2.93 2.05 -18.09
C VAL A 289 4.10 1.10 -18.29
N LYS A 290 4.19 0.48 -19.46
CA LYS A 290 5.31 -0.38 -19.87
C LYS A 290 6.34 0.45 -20.63
N ILE A 291 7.60 0.35 -20.27
CA ILE A 291 8.70 0.99 -20.99
C ILE A 291 9.64 -0.11 -21.52
N GLY A 292 10.02 0.04 -22.78
CA GLY A 292 10.93 -0.90 -23.44
C GLY A 292 11.96 -0.20 -24.30
N THR A 293 13.04 -0.92 -24.59
CA THR A 293 14.02 -0.51 -25.60
C THR A 293 13.74 -1.22 -26.92
N ALA A 294 13.86 -0.50 -28.03
CA ALA A 294 13.89 -1.07 -29.37
C ALA A 294 15.33 -1.09 -29.90
N GLU A 295 15.74 -2.22 -30.47
CA GLU A 295 17.00 -2.36 -31.18
C GLU A 295 16.98 -1.56 -32.49
N LYS A 296 17.98 -0.69 -32.68
CA LYS A 296 18.25 -0.08 -33.99
C LYS A 296 19.60 -0.56 -34.49
N VAL A 297 19.60 -1.73 -35.14
CA VAL A 297 20.68 -2.33 -35.96
C VAL A 297 22.05 -2.48 -35.27
N GLY A 298 22.48 -3.73 -35.01
CA GLY A 298 23.85 -4.05 -34.55
C GLY A 298 23.98 -5.09 -33.41
N ALA A 299 22.87 -5.59 -32.87
CA ALA A 299 22.56 -6.85 -32.16
C ALA A 299 23.57 -7.54 -31.19
N GLY A 300 24.73 -6.97 -30.87
CA GLY A 300 25.69 -7.55 -29.91
C GLY A 300 25.97 -6.67 -28.69
N ALA A 301 25.32 -5.51 -28.61
CA ALA A 301 25.54 -4.54 -27.56
C ALA A 301 24.77 -4.93 -26.29
N VAL A 302 25.49 -5.46 -25.30
CA VAL A 302 24.94 -5.73 -23.97
C VAL A 302 24.74 -4.40 -23.24
N ILE A 303 23.49 -3.98 -23.09
CA ILE A 303 23.14 -2.81 -22.27
C ILE A 303 23.25 -3.24 -20.81
N THR A 304 24.12 -2.64 -20.00
CA THR A 304 24.23 -3.02 -18.57
C THR A 304 23.57 -2.03 -17.63
N GLY A 305 23.26 -0.82 -18.12
CA GLY A 305 22.53 0.18 -17.36
C GLY A 305 21.59 1.01 -18.23
N ILE A 306 20.42 1.34 -17.69
CA ILE A 306 19.41 2.17 -18.32
C ILE A 306 18.93 3.20 -17.31
N THR A 307 18.96 4.49 -17.65
CA THR A 307 18.28 5.56 -16.91
C THR A 307 17.24 6.20 -17.82
N VAL A 308 16.02 6.39 -17.30
CA VAL A 308 14.89 6.99 -18.01
C VAL A 308 14.19 7.97 -17.07
N THR A 309 13.79 9.13 -17.57
CA THR A 309 12.79 9.98 -16.91
C THR A 309 11.50 9.95 -17.71
N LEU A 310 10.42 9.50 -17.07
CA LEU A 310 9.06 9.55 -17.57
C LEU A 310 8.40 10.83 -17.08
N GLN A 311 7.90 11.66 -18.00
CA GLN A 311 6.99 12.75 -17.70
C GLN A 311 5.56 12.23 -17.62
N LEU A 312 4.92 12.49 -16.49
CA LEU A 312 3.55 12.11 -16.22
C LEU A 312 2.56 13.16 -16.77
N PRO A 313 1.41 12.73 -17.31
CA PRO A 313 0.30 13.64 -17.64
C PRO A 313 -0.18 14.45 -16.42
N PRO A 314 -0.85 15.60 -16.65
CA PRO A 314 -1.44 16.38 -15.56
C PRO A 314 -2.33 15.53 -14.65
N GLY A 315 -2.11 15.64 -13.33
CA GLY A 315 -2.88 14.93 -12.31
C GLY A 315 -2.46 13.48 -12.06
N VAL A 316 -1.64 12.86 -12.92
CA VAL A 316 -1.16 11.48 -12.68
C VAL A 316 -0.09 11.46 -11.61
N THR A 317 -0.17 10.48 -10.71
CA THR A 317 0.82 10.26 -9.66
C THR A 317 1.34 8.84 -9.67
N VAL A 318 2.45 8.60 -8.97
CA VAL A 318 2.91 7.27 -8.59
C VAL A 318 3.08 7.21 -7.08
N LYS A 319 2.89 6.04 -6.49
CA LYS A 319 3.00 5.93 -5.03
C LYS A 319 4.47 6.03 -4.60
N ALA A 320 4.74 6.87 -3.61
CA ALA A 320 6.09 7.13 -3.13
C ALA A 320 6.14 7.33 -1.62
N ASP A 321 7.33 7.23 -1.03
CA ASP A 321 7.57 7.50 0.37
C ASP A 321 7.76 9.01 0.60
N PHE A 322 6.87 9.60 1.39
CA PHE A 322 6.89 11.02 1.76
C PHE A 322 7.48 11.24 3.15
N SER A 323 8.02 10.20 3.80
CA SER A 323 8.57 10.23 5.16
C SER A 323 9.73 11.22 5.33
N VAL A 324 10.50 11.51 4.27
CA VAL A 324 11.64 12.43 4.29
C VAL A 324 11.20 13.83 3.84
N PRO A 325 11.01 14.80 4.77
CA PRO A 325 10.59 16.15 4.41
C PRO A 325 11.68 16.87 3.61
N GLY A 326 11.28 17.80 2.73
CA GLY A 326 12.21 18.65 1.98
C GLY A 326 12.93 17.99 0.80
N ASN A 327 12.96 16.66 0.69
CA ASN A 327 13.45 15.99 -0.51
C ASN A 327 12.39 16.10 -1.64
N PRO A 328 12.67 16.79 -2.77
CA PRO A 328 11.71 16.88 -3.87
C PRO A 328 11.52 15.56 -4.63
N ALA A 329 12.53 14.68 -4.63
CA ALA A 329 12.53 13.40 -5.32
C ALA A 329 12.27 12.26 -4.32
N LYS A 330 11.05 11.72 -4.32
CA LYS A 330 10.60 10.68 -3.39
C LYS A 330 10.93 9.29 -3.90
N VAL A 331 11.41 8.41 -3.03
CA VAL A 331 11.62 6.99 -3.41
C VAL A 331 10.24 6.37 -3.67
N THR A 332 10.06 5.69 -4.79
CA THR A 332 8.80 5.00 -5.09
C THR A 332 8.56 3.85 -4.12
N LEU A 333 7.30 3.57 -3.77
CA LEU A 333 7.00 2.40 -2.93
C LEU A 333 7.30 1.08 -3.66
N GLN A 334 7.49 0.01 -2.90
CA GLN A 334 7.70 -1.33 -3.46
C GLN A 334 6.54 -1.72 -4.39
N GLY A 335 6.84 -2.33 -5.54
CA GLY A 335 5.85 -2.77 -6.51
C GLY A 335 5.33 -1.68 -7.45
N VAL A 336 5.62 -0.40 -7.18
CA VAL A 336 5.22 0.73 -8.06
C VAL A 336 6.03 0.75 -9.34
N VAL A 337 7.33 0.49 -9.22
CA VAL A 337 8.23 0.35 -10.38
C VAL A 337 8.87 -1.03 -10.27
N THR A 338 8.61 -1.88 -11.27
CA THR A 338 9.05 -3.28 -11.26
C THR A 338 9.75 -3.61 -12.57
N ALA A 339 10.86 -4.34 -12.47
CA ALA A 339 11.48 -4.96 -13.63
C ALA A 339 10.50 -5.98 -14.23
N SER A 340 10.22 -5.90 -15.53
CA SER A 340 9.23 -6.71 -16.23
C SER A 340 9.63 -6.97 -17.68
N GLY A 341 9.14 -8.05 -18.29
CA GLY A 341 9.46 -8.41 -19.67
C GLY A 341 10.79 -9.16 -19.82
N VAL A 342 11.80 -8.51 -20.39
CA VAL A 342 13.13 -9.09 -20.67
C VAL A 342 14.27 -8.83 -19.66
N PRO A 343 14.09 -8.20 -18.48
CA PRO A 343 15.21 -7.94 -17.58
C PRO A 343 15.67 -9.26 -16.95
N PRO A 344 16.99 -9.54 -16.93
CA PRO A 344 17.49 -10.76 -16.32
C PRO A 344 17.24 -10.79 -14.81
N ALA A 345 17.31 -11.99 -14.23
CA ALA A 345 17.34 -12.16 -12.79
C ALA A 345 18.47 -11.33 -12.15
N GLY A 346 18.22 -10.79 -10.95
CA GLY A 346 19.18 -9.95 -10.24
C GLY A 346 19.28 -8.49 -10.73
N THR A 347 18.43 -8.08 -11.68
CA THR A 347 18.34 -6.67 -12.09
C THR A 347 18.05 -5.78 -10.87
N GLN A 348 18.92 -4.80 -10.65
CA GLN A 348 18.71 -3.76 -9.65
C GLN A 348 17.89 -2.65 -10.27
N ILE A 349 16.91 -2.13 -9.52
CA ILE A 349 16.07 -1.02 -9.94
C ILE A 349 15.97 0.00 -8.82
N GLU A 350 16.21 1.26 -9.18
CA GLU A 350 15.97 2.42 -8.31
C GLU A 350 15.06 3.38 -9.05
N ALA A 351 14.09 3.96 -8.35
CA ALA A 351 13.19 4.94 -8.93
C ALA A 351 12.86 6.05 -7.94
N ALA A 352 12.75 7.26 -8.49
CA ALA A 352 12.44 8.48 -7.79
C ALA A 352 11.29 9.20 -8.49
N TYR A 353 10.30 9.61 -7.70
CA TYR A 353 9.14 10.39 -8.12
C TYR A 353 9.28 11.84 -7.68
N THR A 354 9.18 12.77 -8.64
CA THR A 354 9.01 14.19 -8.36
C THR A 354 7.59 14.59 -8.75
N ARG A 355 6.84 15.14 -7.79
CA ARG A 355 5.46 15.58 -8.04
C ARG A 355 5.41 16.82 -8.94
N ALA A 356 4.33 16.96 -9.69
CA ALA A 356 4.02 18.19 -10.42
C ALA A 356 3.94 19.41 -9.48
N ALA A 357 4.48 20.55 -9.92
CA ALA A 357 4.49 21.79 -9.14
C ALA A 357 4.32 23.01 -10.05
N GLY A 358 3.21 23.72 -9.90
CA GLY A 358 2.87 24.84 -10.78
C GLY A 358 2.71 24.37 -12.24
N SER A 359 3.53 24.89 -13.14
CA SER A 359 3.57 24.46 -14.55
C SER A 359 4.50 23.28 -14.81
N LEU A 360 5.28 22.83 -13.81
CA LEU A 360 6.18 21.70 -13.96
C LEU A 360 5.40 20.38 -13.86
N PRO A 361 5.58 19.45 -14.81
CA PRO A 361 4.90 18.16 -14.78
C PRO A 361 5.47 17.25 -13.69
N GLY A 362 4.74 16.19 -13.35
CA GLY A 362 5.28 15.12 -12.52
C GLY A 362 6.30 14.30 -13.30
N LEU A 363 7.35 13.82 -12.64
CA LEU A 363 8.44 13.07 -13.24
C LEU A 363 8.69 11.78 -12.46
N VAL A 364 8.93 10.68 -13.16
CA VAL A 364 9.48 9.44 -12.57
C VAL A 364 10.82 9.17 -13.22
N THR A 365 11.91 9.33 -12.47
CA THR A 365 13.24 8.95 -12.92
C THR A 365 13.58 7.59 -12.37
N LEU A 366 13.95 6.65 -13.24
CA LEU A 366 14.33 5.30 -12.85
C LEU A 366 15.66 4.92 -13.47
N SER A 367 16.42 4.11 -12.75
CA SER A 367 17.67 3.53 -13.20
C SER A 367 17.65 2.02 -12.98
N LEU A 368 18.01 1.26 -14.01
CA LEU A 368 18.20 -0.19 -13.95
C LEU A 368 19.66 -0.52 -14.17
N GLY A 369 20.14 -1.55 -13.48
CA GLY A 369 21.48 -2.11 -13.69
C GLY A 369 21.45 -3.63 -13.65
N ASN A 370 22.15 -4.27 -14.59
CA ASN A 370 22.36 -5.72 -14.59
C ASN A 370 23.72 -6.07 -15.24
N ALA A 371 24.52 -6.89 -14.56
CA ALA A 371 25.84 -7.32 -15.05
C ALA A 371 25.76 -8.27 -16.26
N ALA A 372 24.69 -9.06 -16.38
CA ALA A 372 24.42 -9.88 -17.57
C ALA A 372 23.87 -9.05 -18.75
N GLY A 373 23.39 -7.84 -18.43
CA GLY A 373 22.80 -6.87 -19.35
C GLY A 373 21.43 -7.23 -19.92
N PHE A 374 20.86 -6.28 -20.65
CA PHE A 374 19.51 -6.29 -21.18
C PHE A 374 19.52 -6.55 -22.68
N VAL A 375 18.52 -7.30 -23.15
CA VAL A 375 18.17 -7.37 -24.59
C VAL A 375 17.09 -6.33 -24.90
N ALA A 376 16.81 -6.06 -26.18
CA ALA A 376 15.67 -5.23 -26.53
C ALA A 376 14.33 -5.87 -26.11
N GLY A 377 13.37 -5.03 -25.74
CA GLY A 377 12.08 -5.45 -25.18
C GLY A 377 11.63 -4.55 -24.03
N GLU A 378 10.47 -4.88 -23.46
CA GLU A 378 9.99 -4.32 -22.19
C GLU A 378 10.99 -4.62 -21.08
N PHE A 379 11.39 -3.62 -20.30
CA PHE A 379 12.29 -3.83 -19.15
C PHE A 379 11.71 -3.34 -17.83
N VAL A 380 10.63 -2.55 -17.85
CA VAL A 380 10.01 -2.00 -16.64
C VAL A 380 8.51 -1.74 -16.83
N THR A 381 7.75 -2.01 -15.77
CA THR A 381 6.37 -1.58 -15.57
C THR A 381 6.31 -0.54 -14.46
N ILE A 382 5.52 0.51 -14.67
CA ILE A 382 5.24 1.56 -13.69
C ILE A 382 3.75 1.60 -13.44
N THR A 383 3.35 1.45 -12.19
CA THR A 383 1.96 1.61 -11.75
C THR A 383 1.70 3.06 -11.38
N CYS A 384 0.78 3.68 -12.12
CA CYS A 384 0.38 5.07 -11.95
C CYS A 384 -1.07 5.15 -11.46
N ASP A 385 -1.35 6.12 -10.59
CA ASP A 385 -2.71 6.46 -10.16
C ASP A 385 -3.20 7.63 -11.02
N LEU A 386 -4.36 7.46 -11.65
CA LEU A 386 -5.04 8.53 -12.39
C LEU A 386 -6.00 9.29 -11.48
N PRO A 387 -6.34 10.55 -11.77
CA PRO A 387 -7.49 11.21 -11.17
C PRO A 387 -8.82 10.50 -11.48
N ALA A 388 -9.83 10.64 -10.61
CA ALA A 388 -11.18 10.16 -10.89
C ALA A 388 -11.73 10.74 -12.20
N GLY A 389 -12.36 9.89 -13.03
CA GLY A 389 -12.90 10.25 -14.34
C GLY A 389 -11.85 10.48 -15.45
N ALA A 390 -10.55 10.41 -15.15
CA ALA A 390 -9.52 10.51 -16.18
C ALA A 390 -9.38 9.21 -16.97
N SER A 391 -9.14 9.33 -18.27
CA SER A 391 -8.73 8.22 -19.14
C SER A 391 -7.47 8.61 -19.87
N LEU A 392 -6.47 7.73 -19.88
CA LEU A 392 -5.18 7.99 -20.51
C LEU A 392 -4.78 6.87 -21.45
N LYS A 393 -4.13 7.26 -22.53
CA LYS A 393 -3.47 6.42 -23.52
C LYS A 393 -1.97 6.45 -23.28
N SER A 394 -1.26 5.44 -23.76
CA SER A 394 0.20 5.38 -23.69
C SER A 394 0.88 6.63 -24.32
N THR A 395 0.23 7.28 -25.28
CA THR A 395 0.71 8.50 -25.95
C THR A 395 0.65 9.75 -25.10
N ASP A 396 -0.07 9.74 -23.97
CA ASP A 396 -0.15 10.89 -23.07
C ASP A 396 1.11 10.99 -22.20
N PHE A 397 1.81 9.88 -22.04
CA PHE A 397 3.09 9.82 -21.34
C PHE A 397 4.22 10.20 -22.29
N ILE A 398 5.21 10.92 -21.77
CA ILE A 398 6.35 11.39 -22.56
C ILE A 398 7.62 10.91 -21.88
N ILE A 399 8.53 10.30 -22.63
CA ILE A 399 9.89 10.09 -22.13
C ILE A 399 10.59 11.44 -22.21
N PHE A 400 10.91 12.00 -21.05
CA PHE A 400 11.51 13.30 -20.96
C PHE A 400 12.91 13.27 -21.59
N LYS A 401 13.06 14.09 -22.62
CA LYS A 401 14.34 14.44 -23.20
C LYS A 401 14.44 15.94 -23.03
N ASN A 402 15.37 16.42 -22.21
CA ASN A 402 15.74 17.82 -22.18
C ASN A 402 16.28 18.16 -23.58
N PRO A 403 15.51 18.90 -24.41
CA PRO A 403 15.90 19.17 -25.78
C PRO A 403 17.09 20.14 -25.83
N ASP A 404 17.31 20.90 -24.76
CA ASP A 404 18.31 21.97 -24.66
C ASP A 404 19.63 21.48 -24.05
N ASP A 405 19.63 20.34 -23.35
CA ASP A 405 20.84 19.71 -22.84
C ASP A 405 20.79 18.19 -23.04
N PRO A 406 21.39 17.65 -24.13
CA PRO A 406 21.46 16.22 -24.36
C PRO A 406 22.29 15.47 -23.31
N ASN A 407 23.13 16.16 -22.53
CA ASN A 407 23.90 15.58 -21.44
C ASN A 407 23.18 15.65 -20.09
N ASP A 408 21.94 16.16 -20.04
CA ASP A 408 21.15 16.14 -18.83
C ASP A 408 20.99 14.67 -18.38
N PHE A 409 21.45 14.38 -17.18
CA PHE A 409 21.40 13.04 -16.59
C PHE A 409 19.95 12.52 -16.45
N ARG A 410 18.95 13.40 -16.58
CA ARG A 410 17.53 13.04 -16.60
C ARG A 410 17.05 12.56 -17.97
N ASN A 411 17.84 12.70 -19.03
CA ASN A 411 17.51 12.14 -20.34
C ASN A 411 17.56 10.61 -20.32
N PHE A 412 16.95 9.98 -21.32
CA PHE A 412 17.23 8.58 -21.60
C PHE A 412 18.72 8.36 -21.80
N ARG A 413 19.32 7.47 -21.00
CA ARG A 413 20.71 7.07 -21.12
C ARG A 413 20.80 5.56 -20.99
N ALA A 414 21.35 4.90 -22.00
CA ALA A 414 21.75 3.50 -21.93
C ALA A 414 23.29 3.43 -21.91
N VAL A 415 23.87 2.50 -21.15
CA VAL A 415 25.33 2.32 -21.05
C VAL A 415 25.75 0.86 -21.22
N ASP A 416 26.96 0.63 -21.74
CA ASP A 416 27.59 -0.68 -21.86
C ASP A 416 28.23 -1.15 -20.53
N GLY A 417 28.84 -2.34 -20.51
CA GLY A 417 29.51 -2.90 -19.32
C GLY A 417 30.71 -2.09 -18.79
N ASN A 418 31.20 -1.11 -19.55
CA ASN A 418 32.26 -0.18 -19.14
C ASN A 418 31.68 1.19 -18.72
N GLY A 419 30.36 1.37 -18.76
CA GLY A 419 29.68 2.64 -18.45
C GLY A 419 29.67 3.64 -19.62
N ALA A 420 30.12 3.25 -20.82
CA ALA A 420 30.09 4.10 -22.00
C ALA A 420 28.66 4.24 -22.52
N PRO A 421 28.17 5.47 -22.81
CA PRO A 421 26.80 5.68 -23.27
C PRO A 421 26.58 5.16 -24.70
N PHE A 422 25.43 4.52 -24.94
CA PHE A 422 24.97 4.20 -26.28
C PHE A 422 24.40 5.45 -26.97
N PRO A 423 24.73 5.69 -28.25
CA PRO A 423 24.06 6.72 -29.03
C PRO A 423 22.60 6.35 -29.30
N GLU A 424 21.72 7.36 -29.39
CA GLU A 424 20.27 7.16 -29.66
C GLU A 424 19.97 6.44 -30.99
N SER A 425 20.94 6.44 -31.91
CA SER A 425 20.86 5.70 -33.17
C SER A 425 20.93 4.19 -32.99
N ILE A 426 21.43 3.69 -31.85
CA ILE A 426 21.62 2.25 -31.55
C ILE A 426 20.52 1.73 -30.63
N VAL A 427 20.13 2.51 -29.62
CA VAL A 427 19.08 2.16 -28.66
C VAL A 427 18.09 3.31 -28.57
N SER A 428 16.81 3.01 -28.73
CA SER A 428 15.73 3.95 -28.41
C SER A 428 14.81 3.38 -27.35
N VAL A 429 14.25 4.24 -26.52
CA VAL A 429 13.24 3.87 -25.53
C VAL A 429 11.86 4.36 -25.97
N ALA A 430 10.84 3.55 -25.71
CA ALA A 430 9.46 3.87 -26.01
C ALA A 430 8.53 3.39 -24.89
N ILE A 431 7.40 4.09 -24.76
CA ILE A 431 6.27 3.59 -24.00
C ILE A 431 5.55 2.58 -24.90
N LEU A 432 5.34 1.38 -24.38
CA LEU A 432 4.70 0.31 -25.13
C LEU A 432 3.16 0.44 -25.04
N PRO A 433 2.41 -0.02 -26.07
CA PRO A 433 0.98 -0.21 -25.93
C PRO A 433 0.68 -1.24 -24.82
N GLU A 434 -0.47 -1.09 -24.17
CA GLU A 434 -0.89 -2.00 -23.09
C GLU A 434 -1.02 -3.45 -23.53
#